data_AF-A0AAC9FUW8-F1
#
_entry.id   AF-A0AAC9FUW8-F1
#
_cell.length_a   1.000
_cell.length_b   1.000
_cell.length_c   1.000
_cell.angle_alpha   90.00
_cell.angle_beta   90.00
_cell.angle_gamma   90.00
#
_symmetry.space_group_name_H-M   'P 1'
#
loop_
_entity.id
_entity.type
_entity.pdbx_description
1 polymer ?
#
loop_
_entity_poly.entity_id
_entity_poly.type
_entity_poly.pdbx_seq_one_letter_code
_entity_poly.pdbx_strand_id
1 'polypeptide(L)'
;MKMLRVPLLMIGLLLCSQGFAATAQQNKMTTCNADATAKSLKGDERKTFMSTCLKAAPAANDAKVLTPQQEKMKTCNADAKTKALTGDARKTFMSDCLKKK
;
A
#
# COMPACT_ATOMS: atom_id res chain seq x y z
N MET A 1 30.66 21.84 -38.92
CA MET A 1 31.05 20.88 -37.86
C MET A 1 31.06 21.63 -36.53
N LYS A 2 30.59 21.19 -35.37
CA LYS A 2 29.77 20.08 -34.88
C LYS A 2 29.61 20.45 -33.37
N MET A 3 28.44 20.24 -32.77
CA MET A 3 28.17 20.28 -31.31
C MET A 3 28.12 21.66 -30.64
N LEU A 4 27.14 22.50 -30.94
CA LEU A 4 25.93 22.64 -30.11
C LEU A 4 25.53 21.38 -29.31
N ARG A 5 25.87 21.33 -28.00
CA ARG A 5 25.26 20.53 -26.90
C ARG A 5 26.29 20.17 -25.81
N VAL A 6 26.50 21.05 -24.82
CA VAL A 6 26.74 20.62 -23.43
C VAL A 6 26.25 21.75 -22.50
N PRO A 7 24.93 21.95 -22.38
CA PRO A 7 24.40 22.79 -21.31
C PRO A 7 24.46 22.00 -19.99
N LEU A 8 24.68 22.69 -18.88
CA LEU A 8 24.04 22.35 -17.61
C LEU A 8 24.48 21.02 -16.93
N LEU A 9 25.74 20.90 -16.48
CA LEU A 9 26.20 19.74 -15.70
C LEU A 9 26.92 20.08 -14.37
N MET A 10 26.78 21.28 -13.80
CA MET A 10 27.53 21.66 -12.58
C MET A 10 26.77 22.54 -11.58
N ILE A 11 25.43 22.44 -11.46
CA ILE A 11 24.68 23.03 -10.33
C ILE A 11 23.55 22.07 -9.95
N GLY A 12 23.81 21.14 -9.04
CA GLY A 12 22.79 20.20 -8.56
C GLY A 12 23.23 19.28 -7.42
N LEU A 13 24.35 19.58 -6.77
CA LEU A 13 24.88 18.80 -5.66
C LEU A 13 24.68 19.55 -4.34
N LEU A 14 23.45 19.59 -3.78
CA LEU A 14 23.22 20.04 -2.39
C LEU A 14 21.81 19.79 -1.79
N LEU A 15 21.04 18.79 -2.25
CA LEU A 15 19.66 18.56 -1.72
C LEU A 15 19.25 17.09 -1.49
N CYS A 16 20.19 16.15 -1.31
CA CYS A 16 19.85 14.73 -1.06
C CYS A 16 20.36 14.16 0.27
N SER A 17 20.49 14.99 1.30
CA SER A 17 20.74 14.55 2.68
C SER A 17 19.52 14.81 3.57
N GLN A 18 18.34 14.39 3.10
CA GLN A 18 17.21 14.16 4.00
C GLN A 18 17.23 12.68 4.32
N GLY A 19 17.68 12.34 5.53
CA GLY A 19 17.60 10.99 6.06
C GLY A 19 16.14 10.53 5.96
N PHE A 20 15.87 9.63 5.01
CA PHE A 20 14.56 9.02 4.86
C PHE A 20 14.31 8.21 6.12
N ALA A 21 13.56 8.77 7.08
CA ALA A 21 12.93 7.98 8.10
C ALA A 21 12.09 6.91 7.37
N ALA A 22 12.56 5.67 7.39
CA ALA A 22 11.87 4.55 6.76
C ALA A 22 10.42 4.58 7.25
N THR A 23 9.48 4.71 6.32
CA THR A 23 8.06 4.78 6.67
C THR A 23 7.70 3.53 7.46
N ALA A 24 6.76 3.62 8.41
CA ALA A 24 6.35 2.46 9.22
C ALA A 24 5.98 1.24 8.35
N GLN A 25 5.44 1.48 7.15
CA GLN A 25 5.16 0.45 6.16
C GLN A 25 6.42 -0.21 5.58
N GLN A 26 7.47 0.56 5.31
CA GLN A 26 8.75 0.05 4.81
C GLN A 26 9.47 -0.80 5.86
N ASN A 27 9.52 -0.34 7.12
CA ASN A 27 10.07 -1.13 8.22
C ASN A 27 9.33 -2.46 8.40
N LYS A 28 7.99 -2.42 8.36
CA LYS A 28 7.16 -3.62 8.45
C LYS A 28 7.42 -4.61 7.31
N MET A 29 7.62 -4.12 6.08
CA MET A 29 7.96 -4.99 4.95
C MET A 29 9.31 -5.69 5.14
N THR A 30 10.31 -4.98 5.68
CA THR A 30 11.62 -5.58 6.00
C THR A 30 11.47 -6.66 7.06
N THR A 31 10.76 -6.40 8.16
CA THR A 31 10.52 -7.40 9.22
C THR A 31 9.77 -8.61 8.68
N CYS A 32 8.68 -8.43 7.94
CA CYS A 32 7.94 -9.55 7.34
C CYS A 32 8.79 -10.40 6.38
N ASN A 33 9.74 -9.79 5.66
CA ASN A 33 10.68 -10.53 4.81
C ASN A 33 11.73 -11.29 5.62
N ALA A 34 12.27 -10.68 6.67
CA ALA A 34 13.19 -11.34 7.59
C ALA A 34 12.53 -12.56 8.24
N ASP A 35 11.31 -12.41 8.77
CA ASP A 35 10.56 -13.49 9.40
C ASP A 35 10.22 -14.62 8.42
N ALA A 36 9.83 -14.28 7.19
CA ALA A 36 9.57 -15.28 6.16
C ALA A 36 10.82 -16.11 5.83
N THR A 37 11.99 -15.46 5.79
CA THR A 37 13.28 -16.09 5.53
C THR A 37 13.73 -16.95 6.71
N ALA A 38 13.60 -16.44 7.94
CA ALA A 38 13.91 -17.18 9.17
C ALA A 38 13.04 -18.44 9.30
N LYS A 39 11.78 -18.36 8.88
CA LYS A 39 10.85 -19.50 8.80
C LYS A 39 11.07 -20.39 7.57
N SER A 40 12.05 -20.07 6.72
CA SER A 40 12.35 -20.78 5.47
C SER A 40 11.15 -20.98 4.54
N LEU A 41 10.18 -20.06 4.59
CA LEU A 41 8.95 -20.13 3.81
C LEU A 41 9.26 -19.92 2.33
N LYS A 42 8.72 -20.77 1.47
CA LYS A 42 8.89 -20.70 0.01
C LYS A 42 7.54 -20.77 -0.69
N GLY A 43 7.51 -20.36 -1.96
CA GLY A 43 6.31 -20.45 -2.80
C GLY A 43 5.07 -19.77 -2.17
N ASP A 44 3.94 -20.47 -2.23
CA ASP A 44 2.65 -19.99 -1.74
C ASP A 44 2.61 -19.74 -0.23
N GLU A 45 3.41 -20.46 0.55
CA GLU A 45 3.49 -20.27 2.00
C GLU A 45 4.10 -18.92 2.35
N ARG A 46 5.18 -18.52 1.65
CA ARG A 46 5.78 -17.19 1.81
C ARG A 46 4.80 -16.09 1.42
N LYS A 47 4.06 -16.27 0.32
CA LYS A 47 3.10 -15.28 -0.17
C LYS A 47 1.95 -15.08 0.82
N THR A 48 1.43 -16.18 1.35
CA THR A 48 0.37 -16.18 2.36
C THR A 48 0.86 -15.51 3.65
N PHE A 49 2.05 -15.90 4.12
CA PHE A 49 2.67 -15.29 5.29
C PHE A 49 2.92 -13.80 5.12
N MET A 50 3.48 -13.37 3.98
CA MET A 50 3.73 -11.95 3.69
C MET A 50 2.44 -11.15 3.67
N SER A 51 1.39 -11.68 3.01
CA SER A 51 0.07 -11.05 2.97
C SER A 51 -0.49 -10.88 4.39
N THR A 52 -0.43 -11.92 5.21
CA THR A 52 -0.92 -11.87 6.58
C THR A 52 -0.09 -10.92 7.44
N CYS A 53 1.23 -10.98 7.37
CA CYS A 53 2.13 -10.11 8.13
C CYS A 53 1.95 -8.64 7.76
N LEU A 54 1.83 -8.31 6.48
CA LEU A 54 1.58 -6.94 6.01
C LEU A 54 0.17 -6.44 6.34
N LYS A 55 -0.82 -7.34 6.43
CA LYS A 55 -2.21 -7.02 6.81
C LYS A 55 -2.43 -6.96 8.32
N ALA A 56 -1.64 -7.67 9.10
CA ALA A 56 -1.73 -7.67 10.56
C ALA A 56 -1.47 -6.25 11.05
N ALA A 57 -2.47 -5.60 11.65
CA ALA A 57 -2.22 -4.35 12.37
C ALA A 57 -1.11 -4.60 13.42
N PRO A 58 -0.30 -3.58 13.77
CA PRO A 58 0.63 -3.71 14.89
C PRO A 58 -0.08 -4.32 16.11
N ALA A 59 0.62 -5.22 16.79
CA ALA A 59 0.05 -6.13 17.77
C ALA A 59 -0.89 -5.43 18.75
N ALA A 60 -2.14 -5.92 18.79
CA ALA A 60 -3.08 -5.84 19.90
C ALA A 60 -2.97 -4.58 20.77
N ASN A 61 -3.37 -3.44 20.23
CA ASN A 61 -3.95 -2.26 20.92
C ASN A 61 -4.31 -1.16 19.91
N ASP A 62 -3.79 -1.23 18.69
CA ASP A 62 -4.20 -0.37 17.58
C ASP A 62 -5.17 -1.12 16.66
N ALA A 63 -6.39 -1.40 17.14
CA ALA A 63 -7.50 -1.44 16.21
C ALA A 63 -7.56 -0.03 15.62
N LYS A 64 -6.88 0.21 14.49
CA LYS A 64 -6.91 1.49 13.79
C LYS A 64 -8.38 1.85 13.63
N VAL A 65 -8.85 2.77 14.46
CA VAL A 65 -10.23 3.25 14.42
C VAL A 65 -10.38 3.77 13.01
N LEU A 66 -11.14 3.03 12.22
CA LEU A 66 -11.38 3.41 10.85
C LEU A 66 -12.17 4.71 10.94
N THR A 67 -11.78 5.70 10.16
CA THR A 67 -12.64 6.87 10.03
C THR A 67 -13.98 6.39 9.48
N PRO A 68 -15.10 7.07 9.76
CA PRO A 68 -16.41 6.67 9.22
C PRO A 68 -16.39 6.49 7.69
N GLN A 69 -15.54 7.26 6.99
CA GLN A 69 -15.30 7.13 5.55
C GLN A 69 -14.60 5.81 5.18
N GLN A 70 -13.61 5.37 5.96
CA GLN A 70 -12.91 4.10 5.74
C GLN A 70 -13.80 2.89 6.02
N GLU A 71 -14.64 2.96 7.05
CA GLU A 71 -15.65 1.93 7.33
C GLU A 71 -16.66 1.83 6.19
N LYS A 72 -17.20 2.98 5.77
CA LYS A 72 -18.12 3.04 4.63
C LYS A 72 -17.51 2.45 3.37
N MET A 73 -16.26 2.79 3.06
CA MET A 73 -15.57 2.22 1.91
C MET A 73 -15.38 0.70 2.04
N LYS A 74 -15.10 0.19 3.24
CA LYS A 74 -15.02 -1.26 3.50
C LYS A 74 -16.37 -1.93 3.24
N THR A 75 -17.47 -1.37 3.75
CA THR A 75 -18.83 -1.88 3.55
C THR A 75 -19.24 -1.86 2.08
N CYS A 76 -19.06 -0.73 1.38
CA CYS A 76 -19.34 -0.64 -0.05
C CYS A 76 -18.54 -1.67 -0.87
N ASN A 77 -17.28 -1.93 -0.51
CA ASN A 77 -16.48 -2.96 -1.19
C ASN A 77 -16.94 -4.39 -0.88
N ALA A 78 -17.40 -4.66 0.34
CA ALA A 78 -17.98 -5.95 0.70
C ALA A 78 -19.28 -6.18 -0.08
N ASP A 79 -20.19 -5.20 -0.09
CA ASP A 79 -21.47 -5.29 -0.79
C ASP A 79 -21.29 -5.48 -2.29
N ALA A 80 -20.34 -4.77 -2.91
CA ALA A 80 -20.02 -4.95 -4.33
C ALA A 80 -19.56 -6.38 -4.64
N LYS A 81 -18.79 -7.01 -3.75
CA LYS A 81 -18.35 -8.40 -3.89
C LYS A 81 -19.50 -9.39 -3.68
N THR A 82 -20.33 -9.18 -2.67
CA THR A 82 -21.52 -10.02 -2.40
C THR A 82 -22.50 -9.96 -3.57
N LYS A 83 -22.63 -8.79 -4.21
CA LYS A 83 -23.42 -8.61 -5.44
C LYS A 83 -22.70 -9.05 -6.71
N ALA A 84 -21.49 -9.60 -6.60
CA ALA A 84 -20.63 -10.01 -7.72
C ALA A 84 -20.47 -8.92 -8.81
N LEU A 85 -20.49 -7.64 -8.42
CA LEU A 85 -20.40 -6.54 -9.36
C LEU A 85 -18.98 -6.41 -9.90
N THR A 86 -18.87 -6.33 -11.22
CA THR A 86 -17.62 -6.14 -11.95
C THR A 86 -17.75 -5.01 -12.97
N GLY A 87 -16.62 -4.51 -13.47
CA GLY A 87 -16.59 -3.47 -14.50
C GLY A 87 -17.36 -2.21 -14.11
N ASP A 88 -18.11 -1.66 -15.07
CA ASP A 88 -18.87 -0.42 -14.89
C ASP A 88 -19.93 -0.53 -13.80
N ALA A 89 -20.58 -1.69 -13.64
CA ALA A 89 -21.60 -1.91 -12.62
C ALA A 89 -21.04 -1.71 -11.20
N ARG A 90 -19.80 -2.18 -10.96
CA ARG A 90 -19.13 -1.96 -9.67
C ARG A 90 -18.78 -0.49 -9.45
N LYS A 91 -18.31 0.20 -10.50
CA LYS A 91 -17.89 1.60 -10.40
C LYS A 91 -19.07 2.52 -10.07
N THR A 92 -20.20 2.31 -10.74
CA THR A 92 -21.45 3.01 -10.47
C THR A 92 -21.93 2.72 -9.05
N PHE A 93 -22.03 1.45 -8.67
CA PHE A 93 -22.43 1.06 -7.32
C PHE A 93 -21.52 1.67 -6.23
N MET A 94 -20.21 1.64 -6.42
CA MET A 94 -19.26 2.20 -5.45
C MET A 94 -19.46 3.71 -5.30
N SER A 95 -19.67 4.41 -6.42
CA SER A 95 -19.90 5.86 -6.41
C SER A 95 -21.17 6.21 -5.65
N ASP A 96 -22.26 5.48 -5.89
CA ASP A 96 -23.54 5.71 -5.23
C ASP A 96 -23.48 5.35 -3.75
N CYS A 97 -22.87 4.21 -3.42
CA CYS A 97 -22.68 3.75 -2.05
C CYS A 97 -21.86 4.74 -1.22
N LEU A 98 -20.77 5.27 -1.79
CA LEU A 98 -19.92 6.26 -1.11
C LEU A 98 -20.57 7.64 -0.99
N LYS A 99 -21.51 8.00 -1.88
CA LYS A 99 -22.23 9.29 -1.84
C LYS A 99 -23.44 9.32 -0.90
N LYS A 100 -24.09 8.18 -0.63
CA LYS A 100 -25.21 8.09 0.32
C LYS A 100 -24.76 8.51 1.71
N LYS A 101 -25.18 9.69 2.20
CA LYS A 101 -24.76 10.20 3.52
C LYS A 101 -25.11 9.24 4.64
#